data_AF-A0A413G2Y2-F1
#
_entry.id   AF-A0A413G2Y2-F1
#
_cell.length_a   1.000
_cell.length_b   1.000
_cell.length_c   1.000
_cell.angle_alpha   90.00
_cell.angle_beta   90.00
_cell.angle_gamma   90.00
#
_symmetry.space_group_name_H-M   'P 1'
#
loop_
_entity.id
_entity.type
_entity.pdbx_description
1 polymer ?
#
loop_
_entity_poly.entity_id
_entity_poly.type
_entity_poly.pdbx_seq_one_letter_code
_entity_poly.pdbx_strand_id
1 'polypeptide(L)' 'MLCKDNTIYFSYLDRLRKSGITNMFGATSFLMDSFHELSEREAAEILICWMKDRGRADDQSDNTKGLQ' A
#
# COMPACT_ATOMS: atom_id res chain seq x y z
N MET A 1 6.69 14.47 5.30
CA MET A 1 5.84 13.26 5.38
C MET A 1 5.23 13.03 4.01
N LEU A 2 5.75 12.07 3.25
CA LEU A 2 5.32 11.78 1.87
C LEU A 2 3.92 11.14 1.78
N CYS A 3 3.28 10.81 2.90
CA CYS A 3 2.04 10.02 2.92
C CYS A 3 0.76 10.73 2.39
N LYS A 4 0.77 12.00 1.95
CA LYS A 4 -0.47 12.77 1.67
C LYS A 4 -0.87 12.92 0.20
N ASP A 5 0.05 12.79 -0.76
CA ASP A 5 -0.22 13.09 -2.18
C ASP A 5 0.35 12.03 -3.15
N ASN A 6 0.43 10.78 -2.71
CA ASN A 6 1.04 9.68 -3.46
C ASN A 6 0.02 8.74 -4.10
N THR A 7 -1.09 9.31 -4.58
CA THR A 7 -2.24 8.60 -5.17
C THR A 7 -1.85 7.71 -6.35
N ILE A 8 -0.87 8.13 -7.16
CA ILE A 8 -0.35 7.34 -8.28
C ILE A 8 0.38 6.08 -7.81
N TYR A 9 1.22 6.20 -6.78
CA TYR A 9 1.98 5.09 -6.23
C TYR A 9 1.07 4.11 -5.48
N PHE A 10 0.09 4.62 -4.73
CA PHE A 10 -0.89 3.81 -4.03
C PHE A 10 -1.78 3.03 -5.01
N SER A 11 -2.20 3.66 -6.11
CA SER A 11 -2.95 2.99 -7.17
C SER A 11 -2.14 1.92 -7.88
N TYR A 12 -0.84 2.16 -8.09
CA TYR A 12 0.07 1.15 -8.62
C TYR A 12 0.19 -0.05 -7.66
N LEU A 13 0.43 0.19 -6.37
CA LEU A 13 0.50 -0.86 -5.35
C LEU A 13 -0.82 -1.64 -5.21
N ASP A 14 -1.97 -0.98 -5.36
CA ASP A 14 -3.27 -1.66 -5.31
C ASP A 14 -3.47 -2.62 -6.48
N ARG A 15 -3.09 -2.18 -7.69
CA ARG A 15 -3.09 -3.04 -8.88
C ARG A 15 -2.10 -4.19 -8.73
N LEU A 16 -0.90 -3.90 -8.22
CA LEU A 16 0.13 -4.90 -7.99
C LEU A 16 -0.33 -5.96 -6.98
N ARG A 17 -1.00 -5.56 -5.90
CA ARG A 17 -1.63 -6.48 -4.93
C ARG A 17 -2.73 -7.32 -5.57
N LYS A 18 -3.64 -6.72 -6.32
CA LYS A 18 -4.74 -7.43 -7.01
C LYS A 18 -4.23 -8.40 -8.07
N SER A 19 -3.08 -8.11 -8.67
CA SER A 19 -2.45 -8.95 -9.68
C SER A 19 -1.91 -10.26 -9.10
N GLY A 20 -1.54 -10.30 -7.81
CA GLY A 20 -1.01 -11.49 -7.16
C GLY A 20 0.38 -11.93 -7.64
N ILE A 21 1.02 -11.15 -8.53
CA ILE A 21 2.32 -11.45 -9.14
C ILE A 21 3.47 -11.40 -8.12
N THR A 22 3.36 -10.58 -7.08
CA THR A 22 4.42 -10.44 -6.06
C THR A 22 3.85 -10.42 -4.65
N ASN A 23 4.60 -11.01 -3.72
CA ASN A 23 4.40 -10.77 -2.31
C ASN A 23 4.80 -9.31 -2.04
N MET A 24 3.97 -8.52 -1.35
CA MET A 24 4.14 -7.06 -1.21
C MET A 24 5.47 -6.63 -0.58
N PHE A 25 6.26 -7.56 -0.03
CA PHE A 25 7.65 -7.34 0.38
C PHE A 25 8.61 -7.03 -0.77
N GLY A 26 8.31 -7.48 -1.99
CA GLY A 26 9.06 -7.15 -3.21
C GLY A 26 8.54 -5.90 -3.93
N ALA A 27 7.46 -5.28 -3.45
CA ALA A 27 6.79 -4.17 -4.15
C ALA A 27 7.67 -2.91 -4.28
N THR A 28 8.67 -2.74 -3.40
CA THR A 28 9.65 -1.66 -3.49
C THR A 28 10.40 -1.66 -4.82
N SER A 29 10.86 -2.82 -5.29
CA SER A 29 11.56 -2.94 -6.57
C SER A 29 10.66 -2.62 -7.75
N PHE A 30 9.38 -3.02 -7.70
CA PHE A 30 8.39 -2.68 -8.73
C PHE A 30 8.07 -1.19 -8.78
N LEU A 31 8.09 -0.50 -7.62
CA LEU A 31 7.95 0.95 -7.57
C LEU A 31 9.16 1.64 -8.21
N MET A 32 10.38 1.21 -7.89
CA MET A 32 11.59 1.79 -8.47
C MET A 32 11.69 1.54 -9.99
N ASP A 33 11.30 0.35 -10.44
CA ASP A 33 11.28 -0.01 -11.87
C ASP A 33 10.24 0.80 -12.66
N SER A 34 9.06 1.06 -12.07
CA SER A 34 8.03 1.88 -12.71
C SER A 34 8.25 3.39 -12.56
N PHE A 35 8.93 3.82 -11.50
CA PHE A 35 9.15 5.21 -11.14
C PHE A 35 10.62 5.42 -10.83
N HIS A 36 11.40 5.71 -11.88
CA HIS A 36 12.84 5.95 -11.76
C HIS A 36 13.19 7.21 -10.93
N GLU A 37 12.22 8.08 -10.65
CA GLU A 37 12.38 9.23 -9.76
C GLU A 37 12.44 8.86 -8.27
N LEU A 38 12.00 7.64 -7.91
CA LEU A 38 11.99 7.18 -6.53
C LEU A 38 13.32 6.52 -6.16
N SER A 39 13.90 7.00 -5.07
CA SER A 39 14.96 6.27 -4.38
C SER A 39 14.40 5.04 -3.65
N GLU A 40 15.25 4.04 -3.38
CA GLU A 40 14.86 2.85 -2.60
C GLU A 40 14.17 3.22 -1.28
N ARG A 41 14.72 4.21 -0.58
CA ARG A 41 14.15 4.75 0.65
C ARG A 41 12.75 5.33 0.45
N GLU A 42 12.54 6.12 -0.60
CA GLU A 42 11.24 6.74 -0.88
C GLU A 42 10.19 5.69 -1.25
N ALA A 43 10.56 4.72 -2.09
CA ALA A 43 9.71 3.60 -2.44
C ALA A 43 9.31 2.77 -1.20
N ALA A 44 10.26 2.53 -0.28
CA ALA A 44 9.98 1.87 0.99
C ALA A 44 9.05 2.70 1.91
N GLU A 45 9.27 4.01 2.03
CA GLU A 45 8.41 4.89 2.81
C GLU A 45 6.97 4.93 2.24
N ILE A 46 6.82 4.97 0.92
CA ILE A 46 5.52 4.90 0.23
C ILE A 46 4.82 3.57 0.52
N LEU A 47 5.53 2.45 0.39
CA LEU A 47 4.98 1.11 0.68
C LEU A 47 4.50 1.03 2.14
N ILE A 48 5.29 1.54 3.09
CA ILE A 48 4.92 1.57 4.51
C ILE A 48 3.69 2.48 4.74
N CYS A 49 3.64 3.68 4.13
CA CYS A 49 2.44 4.54 4.23
C CYS A 49 1.21 3.81 3.68
N TRP A 50 1.32 3.13 2.53
CA TRP A 50 0.23 2.38 1.91
C TRP A 50 -0.21 1.20 2.77
N MET A 51 0.72 0.43 3.34
CA MET A 51 0.41 -0.66 4.27
C MET A 51 -0.28 -0.15 5.53
N LYS A 52 0.12 1.00 6.08
CA LYS A 52 -0.53 1.62 7.24
C LYS A 52 -1.93 2.12 6.95
N ASP A 53 -2.16 2.64 5.75
CA ASP A 53 -3.48 3.08 5.29
C ASP A 53 -4.43 1.88 5.07
N ARG A 54 -3.96 0.86 4.35
CA ARG A 54 -4.72 -0.36 4.05
C ARG A 54 -4.86 -1.33 5.24
N GLY A 55 -3.89 -1.35 6.15
CA GLY A 55 -3.90 -2.20 7.34
C GLY A 55 -4.86 -1.72 8.42
N ARG A 56 -5.21 -0.43 8.44
CA ARG A 56 -6.30 0.09 9.30
C ARG A 56 -7.69 -0.29 8.81
N ALA A 57 -7.82 -0.88 7.62
CA ALA A 57 -9.09 -1.41 7.13
C ALA A 57 -9.36 -2.87 7.56
N ASP A 58 -8.40 -3.54 8.22
CA ASP A 58 -8.58 -4.91 8.73
C ASP A 58 -8.88 -4.97 10.24
N ASP A 59 -8.99 -3.81 10.91
CA ASP A 59 -9.38 -3.69 12.33
C ASP A 59 -10.71 -2.94 12.49
N GLN A 60 -11.65 -3.19 11.58
CA GLN A 60 -13.08 -2.98 11.84
C GLN A 60 -13.81 -4.30 11.57
N SER A 61 -13.55 -5.26 12.45
CA SER A 61 -14.61 -6.21 12.83
C SER A 61 -15.71 -5.40 13.50
N ASP A 62 -16.58 -4.82 12.67
CA ASP A 62 -17.97 -4.52 12.98
C ASP A 62 -18.60 -5.75 13.66
N ASN A 63 -18.59 -5.77 14.98
CA ASN A 63 -19.58 -6.50 15.77
C ASN A 63 -20.63 -5.50 16.26
N THR A 64 -21.31 -4.85 15.32
CA THR A 64 -22.60 -4.22 15.57
C THR A 64 -23.63 -4.83 14.64
N LYS A 65 -24.30 -5.91 15.08
CA LYS A 65 -25.77 -6.11 15.02
C LYS A 65 -26.23 -7.49 15.54
N GLY A 66 -27.26 -7.46 16.40
CA GLY A 66 -28.15 -8.59 16.73
C GLY A 66 -28.03 -9.02 18.19
N LEU A 67 -28.64 -8.32 19.16
CA LEU A 67 -30.06 -8.44 19.56
C LEU A 67 -30.44 -9.87 20.00
N GLN A 68 -30.25 -10.18 21.29
CA GLN A 68 -31.24 -10.75 22.21
C GLN A 68 -30.72 -10.77 23.65
#